data_AF-A0A2E8DYR3-F1
#
_entry.id   AF-A0A2E8DYR3-F1
#
_cell.length_a   1.000
_cell.length_b   1.000
_cell.length_c   1.000
_cell.angle_alpha   90.00
_cell.angle_beta   90.00
_cell.angle_gamma   90.00
#
_symmetry.space_group_name_H-M   'P 1'
#
loop_
_entity.id
_entity.type
_entity.pdbx_description
1 polymer ?
#
loop_
_entity_poly.entity_id
_entity_poly.type
_entity_poly.pdbx_seq_one_letter_code
_entity_poly.pdbx_strand_id
1 'polypeptide(L)'
;MIPIAKEKRVKSGELAICKGSCNSLKKIAHTKYQLCGTCKDKFRWLGNECDVPFCEQKSDGSIEFHLHDNKILCTRCYWAWKGRDYCIWERFLEDRQSHFLRPQTYVKALEEGLIAPVKNPVKAREVAECQFCYKYQAISLTKYQLCGTCSRHLQYHGEKCSIKDCSHDGGISYDLNESRLVCNQCQDKKSKYGIPSYMIYETQIRTIKNCGLCEREVSHNRKEGEKHCSAIIDHDHDTGEIRGVLCSRCNIVEGSIKKMPISPHAYVRRLSNYLENPPLSKSWMKKN
;
A
#
# COMPACT_ATOMS: atom_id res chain seq x y z
N MET A 1 16.57 -21.42 -30.33
CA MET A 1 18.04 -21.44 -30.11
C MET A 1 18.67 -22.56 -30.93
N ILE A 2 19.86 -22.33 -31.51
CA ILE A 2 20.56 -23.32 -32.35
C ILE A 2 21.61 -24.06 -31.49
N PRO A 3 21.61 -25.41 -31.47
CA PRO A 3 22.66 -26.17 -30.77
C PRO A 3 24.03 -25.97 -31.41
N ILE A 4 25.08 -25.91 -30.58
CA ILE A 4 26.47 -25.93 -31.05
C ILE A 4 26.88 -27.37 -31.36
N ALA A 5 27.55 -27.58 -32.49
CA ALA A 5 28.13 -28.86 -32.89
C ALA A 5 29.12 -29.37 -31.83
N LYS A 6 29.17 -30.68 -31.58
CA LYS A 6 29.84 -31.26 -30.39
C LYS A 6 31.31 -30.87 -30.31
N GLU A 7 32.00 -30.86 -31.44
CA GLU A 7 33.41 -30.53 -31.61
C GLU A 7 33.74 -29.04 -31.36
N LYS A 8 32.75 -28.15 -31.41
CA LYS A 8 32.90 -26.72 -31.14
C LYS A 8 32.43 -26.30 -29.74
N ARG A 9 32.00 -27.26 -28.90
CA ARG A 9 31.50 -26.95 -27.56
C ARG A 9 32.66 -26.72 -26.61
N VAL A 10 32.60 -25.60 -25.90
CA VAL A 10 33.43 -25.37 -24.72
C VAL A 10 32.99 -26.28 -23.57
N LYS A 11 33.91 -26.58 -22.65
CA LYS A 11 33.64 -27.42 -21.48
C LYS A 11 32.78 -26.67 -20.47
N SER A 12 32.05 -27.42 -19.65
CA SER A 12 31.31 -26.84 -18.53
C SER A 12 32.31 -26.17 -17.56
N GLY A 13 31.98 -24.96 -17.10
CA GLY A 13 32.84 -24.13 -16.24
C GLY A 13 33.84 -23.25 -16.99
N GLU A 14 34.06 -23.49 -18.28
CA GLU A 14 35.02 -22.74 -19.11
C GLU A 14 34.48 -21.33 -19.46
N LEU A 15 35.38 -20.36 -19.61
CA LEU A 15 35.03 -18.99 -20.00
C LEU A 15 34.82 -18.91 -21.51
N ALA A 16 33.61 -18.56 -21.93
CA ALA A 16 33.28 -18.29 -23.33
C ALA A 16 32.18 -17.25 -23.45
N ILE A 17 31.99 -16.70 -24.66
CA ILE A 17 30.88 -15.79 -24.94
C ILE A 17 29.58 -16.58 -24.87
N CYS A 18 28.71 -16.23 -23.92
CA CYS A 18 27.40 -16.84 -23.77
C CYS A 18 26.51 -16.49 -24.98
N LYS A 19 25.92 -17.50 -25.61
CA LYS A 19 25.03 -17.34 -26.79
C LYS A 19 23.56 -17.05 -26.42
N GLY A 20 23.29 -16.76 -25.16
CA GLY A 20 21.99 -16.29 -24.67
C GLY A 20 21.88 -14.76 -24.68
N SER A 21 20.84 -14.23 -24.04
CA SER A 21 20.50 -12.81 -24.01
C SER A 21 21.58 -11.89 -23.42
N CYS A 22 22.51 -12.41 -22.59
CA CYS A 22 23.57 -11.58 -22.01
C CYS A 22 24.76 -11.31 -22.95
N ASN A 23 24.93 -12.08 -24.03
CA ASN A 23 26.00 -11.97 -25.03
C ASN A 23 27.39 -11.52 -24.50
N SER A 24 27.81 -12.07 -23.35
CA SER A 24 29.02 -11.63 -22.64
C SER A 24 29.89 -12.82 -22.24
N LEU A 25 31.17 -12.55 -21.99
CA LEU A 25 32.15 -13.53 -21.53
C LEU A 25 31.77 -14.01 -20.12
N LYS A 26 31.40 -15.29 -20.00
CA LYS A 26 30.91 -15.90 -18.75
C LYS A 26 31.38 -17.35 -18.66
N LYS A 27 31.36 -17.92 -17.45
CA LYS A 27 31.50 -19.37 -17.25
C LYS A 27 30.28 -20.08 -17.83
N ILE A 28 30.50 -21.04 -18.73
CA ILE A 28 29.43 -21.76 -19.41
C ILE A 28 28.90 -22.91 -18.54
N ALA A 29 27.58 -22.95 -18.36
CA ALA A 29 26.90 -23.98 -17.58
C ALA A 29 26.14 -24.98 -18.47
N HIS A 30 25.77 -24.58 -19.69
CA HIS A 30 25.03 -25.44 -20.63
C HIS A 30 25.73 -25.48 -21.98
N THR A 31 26.52 -26.52 -22.21
CA THR A 31 27.46 -26.64 -23.34
C THR A 31 26.76 -26.81 -24.70
N LYS A 32 25.62 -27.52 -24.76
CA LYS A 32 24.87 -27.75 -26.02
C LYS A 32 24.42 -26.45 -26.70
N TYR A 33 24.10 -25.42 -25.93
CA TYR A 33 23.69 -24.09 -26.45
C TYR A 33 24.66 -22.98 -26.04
N GLN A 34 25.78 -23.33 -25.39
CA GLN A 34 26.77 -22.40 -24.83
C GLN A 34 26.15 -21.24 -24.03
N LEU A 35 25.39 -21.60 -22.99
CA LEU A 35 24.75 -20.63 -22.10
C LEU A 35 25.46 -20.58 -20.76
N CYS A 36 25.58 -19.37 -20.21
CA CYS A 36 25.92 -19.17 -18.80
C CYS A 36 24.78 -19.68 -17.89
N GLY A 37 25.02 -19.78 -16.58
CA GLY A 37 23.99 -20.24 -15.61
C GLY A 37 22.68 -19.47 -15.72
N THR A 38 22.73 -18.15 -15.65
CA THR A 38 21.55 -17.27 -15.75
C THR A 38 20.81 -17.43 -17.07
N CYS A 39 21.52 -17.42 -18.22
CA CYS A 39 20.85 -17.61 -19.50
C CYS A 39 20.27 -19.02 -19.64
N LYS A 40 20.95 -20.06 -19.13
CA LYS A 40 20.39 -21.41 -19.11
C LYS A 40 19.03 -21.44 -18.42
N ASP A 41 18.89 -20.75 -17.29
CA ASP A 41 17.63 -20.71 -16.54
C ASP A 41 16.55 -19.88 -17.27
N LYS A 42 16.92 -18.75 -17.89
CA LYS A 42 16.01 -17.95 -18.75
C LYS A 42 15.46 -18.72 -19.95
N PHE A 43 16.29 -19.56 -20.57
CA PHE A 43 15.92 -20.30 -21.77
C PHE A 43 15.37 -21.70 -21.48
N ARG A 44 15.28 -22.12 -20.21
CA ARG A 44 14.82 -23.47 -19.81
C ARG A 44 13.44 -23.81 -20.35
N TRP A 45 12.55 -22.83 -20.36
CA TRP A 45 11.15 -22.98 -20.75
C TRP A 45 10.84 -22.25 -22.07
N LEU A 46 11.83 -22.03 -22.93
CA LEU A 46 11.70 -21.23 -24.16
C LEU A 46 10.46 -21.67 -24.96
N GLY A 47 9.59 -20.72 -25.32
CA GLY A 47 8.36 -20.94 -26.06
C GLY A 47 7.12 -21.23 -25.22
N ASN A 48 7.25 -21.47 -23.91
CA ASN A 48 6.10 -21.61 -23.01
C ASN A 48 5.54 -20.24 -22.62
N GLU A 49 4.25 -20.22 -22.31
CA GLU A 49 3.55 -19.05 -21.76
C GLU A 49 3.41 -19.19 -20.23
N CYS A 50 3.07 -18.10 -19.56
CA CYS A 50 2.79 -18.15 -18.12
C CYS A 50 1.39 -18.72 -17.89
N ASP A 51 1.26 -19.74 -17.03
CA ASP A 51 -0.02 -20.42 -16.77
C ASP A 51 -1.07 -19.54 -16.07
N VAL A 52 -0.69 -18.34 -15.61
CA VAL A 52 -1.64 -17.33 -15.10
C VAL A 52 -2.38 -16.72 -16.30
N PRO A 53 -3.71 -16.92 -16.45
CA PRO A 53 -4.43 -16.54 -17.68
C PRO A 53 -4.36 -15.05 -18.04
N PHE A 54 -4.23 -14.18 -17.04
CA PHE A 54 -4.15 -12.72 -17.23
C PHE A 54 -2.72 -12.20 -17.42
N CYS A 55 -1.73 -13.10 -17.52
CA CYS A 55 -0.32 -12.74 -17.65
C CYS A 55 0.17 -13.05 -19.07
N GLU A 56 0.34 -12.01 -19.89
CA GLU A 56 0.79 -12.13 -21.29
C GLU A 56 2.28 -12.48 -21.47
N GLN A 57 3.00 -12.70 -20.37
CA GLN A 57 4.43 -12.95 -20.40
C GLN A 57 4.74 -14.31 -21.02
N LYS A 58 5.60 -14.29 -22.04
CA LYS A 58 6.13 -15.50 -22.69
C LYS A 58 7.59 -15.71 -22.33
N SER A 59 8.01 -16.97 -22.34
CA SER A 59 9.39 -17.36 -22.16
C SER A 59 10.14 -17.20 -23.48
N ASP A 60 10.74 -16.03 -23.68
CA ASP A 60 11.51 -15.64 -24.87
C ASP A 60 13.02 -15.51 -24.58
N GLY A 61 13.44 -15.83 -23.36
CA GLY A 61 14.82 -15.67 -22.88
C GLY A 61 15.15 -14.28 -22.31
N SER A 62 14.17 -13.37 -22.19
CA SER A 62 14.31 -12.07 -21.52
C SER A 62 14.32 -12.21 -20.00
N ILE A 63 13.43 -13.05 -19.45
CA ILE A 63 13.25 -13.31 -18.03
C ILE A 63 13.26 -14.82 -17.72
N GLU A 64 13.35 -15.16 -16.45
CA GLU A 64 13.28 -16.54 -15.98
C GLU A 64 11.84 -17.00 -15.75
N PHE A 65 11.61 -18.29 -15.95
CA PHE A 65 10.37 -19.00 -15.67
C PHE A 65 10.63 -20.13 -14.69
N HIS A 66 9.65 -20.42 -13.84
CA HIS A 66 9.75 -21.36 -12.74
C HIS A 66 8.62 -22.38 -12.82
N LEU A 67 8.91 -23.62 -12.41
CA LEU A 67 7.89 -24.63 -12.20
C LEU A 67 7.49 -24.61 -10.72
N HIS A 68 6.21 -24.48 -10.44
CA HIS A 68 5.64 -24.56 -9.09
C HIS A 68 4.27 -25.22 -9.17
N ASP A 69 4.08 -26.31 -8.43
CA ASP A 69 2.81 -27.06 -8.37
C ASP A 69 2.25 -27.40 -9.76
N ASN A 70 3.15 -27.92 -10.61
CA ASN A 70 2.89 -28.25 -12.02
C ASN A 70 2.44 -27.07 -12.89
N LYS A 71 2.69 -25.83 -12.46
CA LYS A 71 2.47 -24.62 -13.25
C LYS A 71 3.78 -23.98 -13.70
N ILE A 72 3.84 -23.56 -14.96
CA ILE A 72 4.92 -22.78 -15.55
C ILE A 72 4.61 -21.29 -15.36
N LEU A 73 5.45 -20.60 -14.58
CA LEU A 73 5.18 -19.23 -14.16
C LEU A 73 6.34 -18.31 -14.52
N CYS A 74 6.04 -17.11 -14.99
CA CYS A 74 7.04 -16.07 -15.06
C CYS A 74 7.55 -15.73 -13.65
N THR A 75 8.78 -15.23 -13.55
CA THR A 75 9.41 -14.86 -12.25
C THR A 75 8.49 -14.02 -11.37
N ARG A 76 7.74 -13.07 -11.93
CA ARG A 76 6.83 -12.21 -11.14
C ARG A 76 5.65 -12.99 -10.56
N CYS A 77 5.00 -13.83 -11.35
CA CYS A 77 3.87 -14.65 -10.90
C CYS A 77 4.32 -15.75 -9.93
N TYR A 78 5.50 -16.34 -10.15
CA TYR A 78 6.10 -17.31 -9.23
C TYR A 78 6.27 -16.72 -7.83
N TRP A 79 6.93 -15.57 -7.70
CA TRP A 79 7.13 -14.94 -6.38
C TRP A 79 5.83 -14.43 -5.77
N ALA A 80 4.87 -13.99 -6.60
CA ALA A 80 3.55 -13.60 -6.13
C ALA A 80 2.75 -14.77 -5.55
N TRP A 81 2.90 -15.98 -6.10
CA TRP A 81 2.23 -17.18 -5.58
C TRP A 81 2.97 -17.77 -4.39
N LYS A 82 4.28 -17.95 -4.49
CA LYS A 82 5.12 -18.49 -3.41
C LYS A 82 5.06 -17.69 -2.11
N GLY A 83 4.78 -16.39 -2.22
CA GLY A 83 4.63 -15.49 -1.06
C GLY A 83 3.28 -15.60 -0.35
N ARG A 84 2.38 -16.49 -0.77
CA ARG A 84 1.07 -16.69 -0.12
C ARG A 84 1.16 -17.72 0.99
N ASP A 85 0.32 -17.52 2.00
CA ASP A 85 0.07 -18.42 3.12
C ASP A 85 -0.90 -19.55 2.76
N TYR A 86 -1.45 -19.54 1.53
CA TYR A 86 -2.32 -20.55 0.96
C TYR A 86 -1.76 -21.08 -0.37
N CYS A 87 -2.04 -22.34 -0.70
CA CYS A 87 -1.58 -23.00 -1.93
C CYS A 87 -2.72 -23.31 -2.92
N ILE A 88 -3.87 -22.65 -2.79
CA ILE A 88 -5.04 -22.84 -3.68
C ILE A 88 -4.86 -21.99 -4.94
N TRP A 89 -4.79 -22.63 -6.10
CA TRP A 89 -4.52 -22.00 -7.39
C TRP A 89 -5.62 -21.01 -7.79
N GLU A 90 -6.89 -21.38 -7.63
CA GLU A 90 -8.04 -20.55 -8.00
C GLU A 90 -8.06 -19.25 -7.19
N ARG A 91 -7.81 -19.34 -5.88
CA ARG A 91 -7.70 -18.17 -5.00
C ARG A 91 -6.53 -17.27 -5.40
N PHE A 92 -5.39 -17.86 -5.77
CA PHE A 92 -4.26 -17.08 -6.28
C PHE A 92 -4.62 -16.37 -7.60
N LEU A 93 -5.37 -17.03 -8.49
CA LEU A 93 -5.81 -16.42 -9.75
C LEU A 93 -6.73 -15.22 -9.53
N GLU A 94 -7.67 -15.30 -8.59
CA GLU A 94 -8.55 -14.17 -8.21
C GLU A 94 -7.73 -12.96 -7.74
N ASP A 95 -6.84 -13.17 -6.76
CA ASP A 95 -5.95 -12.13 -6.25
C ASP A 95 -5.08 -11.52 -7.36
N ARG A 96 -4.59 -12.39 -8.25
CA ARG A 96 -3.70 -11.99 -9.33
C ARG A 96 -4.46 -11.24 -10.43
N GLN A 97 -5.71 -11.60 -10.70
CA GLN A 97 -6.58 -10.89 -11.63
C GLN A 97 -6.82 -9.45 -11.14
N SER A 98 -7.17 -9.26 -9.87
CA SER A 98 -7.33 -7.92 -9.26
C SER A 98 -6.05 -7.08 -9.40
N HIS A 99 -4.88 -7.72 -9.28
CA HIS A 99 -3.60 -7.06 -9.52
C HIS A 99 -3.41 -6.61 -10.98
N PHE A 100 -3.91 -7.34 -11.97
CA PHE A 100 -3.82 -6.95 -13.38
C PHE A 100 -4.88 -5.92 -13.79
N LEU A 101 -6.05 -5.92 -13.14
CA LEU A 101 -7.13 -4.95 -13.39
C LEU A 101 -6.85 -3.55 -12.83
N ARG A 102 -5.78 -3.37 -12.03
CA ARG A 102 -5.47 -2.05 -11.49
C ARG A 102 -5.22 -1.03 -12.61
N PRO A 103 -5.53 0.25 -12.38
CA PRO A 103 -5.12 1.32 -13.29
C PRO A 103 -3.60 1.37 -13.44
N GLN A 104 -3.15 1.79 -14.62
CA GLN A 104 -1.73 2.06 -14.85
C GLN A 104 -1.27 3.22 -13.97
N THR A 105 -0.07 3.07 -13.43
CA THR A 105 0.50 4.05 -12.50
C THR A 105 1.27 5.13 -13.25
N TYR A 106 1.25 6.36 -12.72
CA TYR A 106 1.99 7.52 -13.19
C TYR A 106 1.57 8.10 -14.55
N VAL A 107 0.46 7.65 -15.15
CA VAL A 107 0.00 8.10 -16.48
C VAL A 107 -0.16 9.61 -16.53
N LYS A 108 -1.07 10.17 -15.70
CA LYS A 108 -1.32 11.62 -15.64
C LYS A 108 -0.09 12.43 -15.21
N ALA A 109 0.71 11.91 -14.26
CA ALA A 109 1.93 12.59 -13.83
C ALA A 109 2.96 12.74 -14.95
N LEU A 110 3.01 11.78 -15.89
CA LEU A 110 3.85 11.87 -17.09
C LEU A 110 3.25 12.83 -18.13
N GLU A 111 1.94 12.74 -18.35
CA GLU A 111 1.21 13.61 -19.31
C GLU A 111 1.32 15.09 -18.92
N GLU A 112 1.23 15.40 -17.62
CA GLU A 112 1.36 16.75 -17.07
C GLU A 112 2.83 17.20 -16.90
N GLY A 113 3.80 16.34 -17.24
CA GLY A 113 5.23 16.68 -17.16
C GLY A 113 5.77 16.84 -15.73
N LEU A 114 5.07 16.32 -14.72
CA LEU A 114 5.53 16.37 -13.32
C LEU A 114 6.76 15.49 -13.08
N ILE A 115 6.93 14.45 -13.90
CA ILE A 115 8.05 13.51 -13.86
C ILE A 115 8.46 13.05 -15.27
N ALA A 116 9.68 12.55 -15.41
CA ALA A 116 10.18 11.97 -16.66
C ALA A 116 11.24 10.88 -16.38
N PRO A 117 11.36 9.84 -17.21
CA PRO A 117 12.41 8.82 -17.04
C PRO A 117 13.82 9.42 -16.99
N VAL A 118 14.61 9.03 -16.00
CA VAL A 118 16.00 9.50 -15.84
C VAL A 118 16.95 8.59 -16.60
N LYS A 119 17.90 9.16 -17.37
CA LYS A 119 18.87 8.41 -18.17
C LYS A 119 19.85 7.60 -17.31
N ASN A 120 20.36 8.21 -16.24
CA ASN A 120 21.35 7.61 -15.33
C ASN A 120 20.80 7.62 -13.90
N PRO A 121 19.81 6.77 -13.57
CA PRO A 121 19.20 6.78 -12.25
C PRO A 121 20.15 6.19 -11.20
N VAL A 122 20.12 6.75 -9.99
CA VAL A 122 20.78 6.15 -8.82
C VAL A 122 20.15 4.81 -8.45
N LYS A 123 20.85 4.01 -7.64
CA LYS A 123 20.29 2.72 -7.18
C LYS A 123 19.21 2.96 -6.13
N ALA A 124 18.34 1.97 -5.96
CA ALA A 124 17.31 2.01 -4.95
C ALA A 124 17.94 2.17 -3.54
N ARG A 125 17.35 3.05 -2.73
CA ARG A 125 17.77 3.48 -1.39
C ARG A 125 19.03 4.36 -1.33
N GLU A 126 19.67 4.67 -2.45
CA GLU A 126 20.72 5.69 -2.46
C GLU A 126 20.12 7.09 -2.26
N VAL A 127 20.89 7.97 -1.61
CA VAL A 127 20.48 9.37 -1.37
C VAL A 127 20.78 10.17 -2.64
N ALA A 128 19.75 10.76 -3.21
CA ALA A 128 19.85 11.68 -4.34
C ALA A 128 18.70 12.69 -4.31
N GLU A 129 18.78 13.70 -5.15
CA GLU A 129 17.70 14.66 -5.34
C GLU A 129 16.49 13.98 -5.99
N CYS A 130 15.33 14.08 -5.34
CA CYS A 130 14.06 13.59 -5.85
C CYS A 130 13.53 14.51 -6.96
N GLN A 131 13.17 13.97 -8.14
CA GLN A 131 12.71 14.75 -9.29
C GLN A 131 11.50 15.65 -9.01
N PHE A 132 10.60 15.23 -8.11
CA PHE A 132 9.36 15.95 -7.84
C PHE A 132 9.44 16.95 -6.69
N CYS A 133 10.03 16.57 -5.56
CA CYS A 133 10.09 17.44 -4.38
C CYS A 133 11.43 18.15 -4.20
N TYR A 134 12.41 17.88 -5.05
CA TYR A 134 13.74 18.50 -5.06
C TYR A 134 14.53 18.35 -3.75
N LYS A 135 14.14 17.42 -2.88
CA LYS A 135 14.85 17.11 -1.63
C LYS A 135 15.82 15.95 -1.85
N TYR A 136 17.03 16.08 -1.29
CA TYR A 136 18.01 15.00 -1.20
C TYR A 136 17.58 13.99 -0.14
N GLN A 137 17.22 12.79 -0.58
CA GLN A 137 16.76 11.71 0.29
C GLN A 137 16.85 10.36 -0.41
N ALA A 138 16.58 9.28 0.32
CA ALA A 138 16.61 7.94 -0.24
C ALA A 138 15.59 7.79 -1.40
N ILE A 139 16.09 7.38 -2.57
CA ILE A 139 15.29 7.15 -3.77
C ILE A 139 14.66 5.76 -3.73
N SER A 140 13.35 5.66 -3.87
CA SER A 140 12.63 4.37 -3.89
C SER A 140 12.34 3.92 -5.32
N LEU A 141 11.96 4.85 -6.20
CA LEU A 141 11.59 4.57 -7.58
C LEU A 141 12.64 5.16 -8.51
N THR A 142 13.60 4.32 -8.89
CA THR A 142 14.78 4.73 -9.65
C THR A 142 14.44 5.23 -11.05
N LYS A 143 13.46 4.62 -11.74
CA LYS A 143 13.05 4.99 -13.11
C LYS A 143 12.80 6.50 -13.28
N TYR A 144 12.20 7.13 -12.27
CA TYR A 144 11.85 8.56 -12.25
C TYR A 144 12.61 9.32 -11.16
N GLN A 145 13.59 8.68 -10.50
CA GLN A 145 14.32 9.22 -9.35
C GLN A 145 13.40 9.86 -8.30
N LEU A 146 12.37 9.13 -7.87
CA LEU A 146 11.43 9.59 -6.85
C LEU A 146 11.72 8.97 -5.49
N CYS A 147 11.60 9.77 -4.44
CA CYS A 147 11.55 9.27 -3.07
C CYS A 147 10.24 8.51 -2.80
N GLY A 148 10.19 7.77 -1.69
CA GLY A 148 9.02 6.95 -1.32
C GLY A 148 7.72 7.75 -1.22
N THR A 149 7.79 8.95 -0.63
CA THR A 149 6.62 9.82 -0.46
C THR A 149 6.10 10.32 -1.80
N CYS A 150 6.98 10.82 -2.68
CA CYS A 150 6.59 11.33 -4.00
C CYS A 150 6.12 10.22 -4.94
N SER A 151 6.78 9.05 -4.89
CA SER A 151 6.36 7.88 -5.64
C SER A 151 4.92 7.48 -5.29
N ARG A 152 4.57 7.39 -4.01
CA ARG A 152 3.19 7.09 -3.59
C ARG A 152 2.21 8.22 -3.94
N HIS A 153 2.62 9.48 -3.81
CA HIS A 153 1.77 10.63 -4.12
C HIS A 153 1.40 10.68 -5.61
N LEU A 154 2.37 10.43 -6.49
CA LEU A 154 2.21 10.55 -7.94
C LEU A 154 1.71 9.27 -8.63
N GLN A 155 1.68 8.14 -7.92
CA GLN A 155 1.33 6.83 -8.49
C GLN A 155 -0.03 6.85 -9.21
N TYR A 156 -1.02 7.53 -8.64
CA TYR A 156 -2.36 7.71 -9.21
C TYR A 156 -2.74 9.20 -9.20
N HIS A 157 -1.78 10.06 -9.56
CA HIS A 157 -1.98 11.50 -9.63
C HIS A 157 -3.23 11.85 -10.45
N GLY A 158 -4.02 12.81 -9.98
CA GLY A 158 -5.27 13.25 -10.62
C GLY A 158 -6.44 12.26 -10.55
N GLU A 159 -6.29 11.12 -9.87
CA GLU A 159 -7.42 10.26 -9.52
C GLU A 159 -8.16 10.77 -8.28
N LYS A 160 -9.45 10.45 -8.17
CA LYS A 160 -10.27 10.78 -7.00
C LYS A 160 -10.46 9.57 -6.11
N CYS A 161 -10.58 9.81 -4.81
CA CYS A 161 -10.94 8.77 -3.87
C CYS A 161 -12.34 8.24 -4.18
N SER A 162 -12.50 6.92 -4.27
CA SER A 162 -13.79 6.26 -4.52
C SER A 162 -14.74 6.29 -3.31
N ILE A 163 -14.29 6.81 -2.17
CA ILE A 163 -15.11 6.89 -0.96
C ILE A 163 -16.11 8.02 -1.13
N LYS A 164 -17.39 7.71 -0.91
CA LYS A 164 -18.48 8.68 -1.01
C LYS A 164 -18.22 9.92 -0.14
N ASP A 165 -18.45 11.08 -0.76
CA ASP A 165 -18.28 12.41 -0.17
C ASP A 165 -16.87 12.66 0.38
N CYS A 166 -15.85 11.97 -0.12
CA CYS A 166 -14.46 12.17 0.32
C CYS A 166 -13.77 13.27 -0.51
N SER A 167 -13.26 14.29 0.18
CA SER A 167 -12.56 15.42 -0.45
C SER A 167 -11.12 15.60 0.03
N HIS A 168 -10.48 14.53 0.52
CA HIS A 168 -9.08 14.59 0.95
C HIS A 168 -8.14 14.81 -0.26
N ASP A 169 -7.16 15.69 -0.09
CA ASP A 169 -6.12 16.09 -1.04
C ASP A 169 -4.83 15.23 -0.95
N GLY A 170 -4.97 14.00 -0.43
CA GLY A 170 -3.85 13.08 -0.24
C GLY A 170 -3.51 12.25 -1.49
N GLY A 171 -2.35 11.60 -1.47
CA GLY A 171 -2.03 10.56 -2.46
C GLY A 171 -3.11 9.47 -2.50
N ILE A 172 -3.41 9.00 -3.70
CA ILE A 172 -4.33 7.90 -3.96
C ILE A 172 -3.54 6.60 -4.07
N SER A 173 -4.11 5.50 -3.59
CA SER A 173 -3.62 4.14 -3.73
C SER A 173 -4.73 3.25 -4.28
N TYR A 174 -4.37 2.08 -4.83
CA TYR A 174 -5.32 1.07 -5.26
C TYR A 174 -5.35 -0.07 -4.25
N ASP A 175 -6.47 -0.24 -3.57
CA ASP A 175 -6.72 -1.35 -2.67
C ASP A 175 -7.01 -2.60 -3.49
N LEU A 176 -6.13 -3.61 -3.42
CA LEU A 176 -6.26 -4.84 -4.20
C LEU A 176 -7.38 -5.75 -3.69
N ASN A 177 -7.73 -5.68 -2.40
CA ASN A 177 -8.71 -6.58 -1.79
C ASN A 177 -10.13 -6.14 -2.17
N GLU A 178 -10.37 -4.84 -2.19
CA GLU A 178 -11.67 -4.28 -2.56
C GLU A 178 -11.69 -3.70 -3.98
N SER A 179 -10.56 -3.75 -4.70
CA SER A 179 -10.40 -3.27 -6.09
C SER A 179 -10.81 -1.80 -6.28
N ARG A 180 -10.43 -0.93 -5.34
CA ARG A 180 -10.87 0.48 -5.28
C ARG A 180 -9.72 1.46 -5.18
N LEU A 181 -9.85 2.61 -5.86
CA LEU A 181 -8.94 3.75 -5.67
C LEU A 181 -9.34 4.52 -4.41
N VAL A 182 -8.45 4.56 -3.42
CA VAL A 182 -8.73 5.20 -2.12
C VAL A 182 -7.57 6.12 -1.74
N CYS A 183 -7.90 7.28 -1.17
CA CYS A 183 -6.87 8.15 -0.61
C CYS A 183 -6.20 7.50 0.60
N ASN A 184 -4.93 7.82 0.82
CA ASN A 184 -4.14 7.29 1.94
C ASN A 184 -4.86 7.48 3.28
N GLN A 185 -5.56 8.60 3.49
CA GLN A 185 -6.29 8.86 4.74
C GLN A 185 -7.44 7.88 4.98
N CYS A 186 -8.18 7.50 3.93
CA CYS A 186 -9.27 6.52 4.05
C CYS A 186 -8.72 5.10 4.27
N GLN A 187 -7.63 4.75 3.58
CA GLN A 187 -6.95 3.47 3.78
C GLN A 187 -6.36 3.35 5.19
N ASP A 188 -5.73 4.42 5.69
CA ASP A 188 -5.17 4.50 7.05
C ASP A 188 -6.27 4.35 8.09
N LYS A 189 -7.42 5.02 7.92
CA LYS A 189 -8.59 4.85 8.81
C LYS A 189 -9.09 3.41 8.81
N LYS A 190 -9.27 2.80 7.63
CA LYS A 190 -9.72 1.40 7.52
C LYS A 190 -8.78 0.46 8.28
N SER A 191 -7.48 0.59 8.04
CA SER A 191 -6.46 -0.27 8.62
C SER A 191 -6.31 -0.05 10.12
N LYS A 192 -6.23 1.22 10.55
CA LYS A 192 -6.04 1.59 11.96
C LYS A 192 -7.17 1.12 12.86
N TYR A 193 -8.42 1.23 12.39
CA TYR A 193 -9.61 0.90 13.18
C TYR A 193 -10.20 -0.48 12.84
N GLY A 194 -9.49 -1.30 12.05
CA GLY A 194 -9.94 -2.65 11.70
C GLY A 194 -11.31 -2.68 11.00
N ILE A 195 -11.66 -1.65 10.23
CA ILE A 195 -12.97 -1.58 9.56
C ILE A 195 -12.99 -2.67 8.47
N PRO A 196 -13.98 -3.59 8.43
CA PRO A 196 -13.92 -4.74 7.54
C PRO A 196 -13.91 -4.38 6.05
N SER A 197 -14.74 -3.41 5.65
CA SER A 197 -14.86 -2.96 4.25
C SER A 197 -15.05 -1.45 4.14
N TYR A 198 -14.71 -0.88 2.98
CA TYR A 198 -15.02 0.52 2.70
C TYR A 198 -16.52 0.78 2.66
N MET A 199 -17.34 -0.21 2.32
CA MET A 199 -18.80 -0.11 2.38
C MET A 199 -19.31 0.17 3.79
N ILE A 200 -18.78 -0.50 4.82
CA ILE A 200 -19.12 -0.22 6.23
C ILE A 200 -18.66 1.18 6.60
N TYR A 201 -17.45 1.56 6.19
CA TYR A 201 -16.93 2.91 6.44
C TYR A 201 -17.86 3.98 5.83
N GLU A 202 -18.34 3.78 4.61
CA GLU A 202 -19.23 4.70 3.90
C GLU A 202 -20.63 4.78 4.51
N THR A 203 -21.23 3.64 4.82
CA THR A 203 -22.66 3.56 5.18
C THR A 203 -22.93 3.70 6.68
N GLN A 204 -21.98 3.33 7.54
CA GLN A 204 -22.17 3.36 9.00
C GLN A 204 -21.35 4.45 9.68
N ILE A 205 -20.09 4.65 9.28
CA ILE A 205 -19.19 5.56 9.99
C ILE A 205 -19.29 6.99 9.42
N ARG A 206 -19.17 7.15 8.10
CA ARG A 206 -19.18 8.47 7.45
C ARG A 206 -20.54 9.16 7.46
N THR A 207 -21.62 8.42 7.70
CA THR A 207 -22.98 8.95 7.85
C THR A 207 -23.18 9.68 9.17
N ILE A 208 -22.36 9.39 10.19
CA ILE A 208 -22.42 10.10 11.48
C ILE A 208 -21.80 11.49 11.32
N LYS A 209 -22.66 12.53 11.36
CA LYS A 209 -22.27 13.96 11.24
C LYS A 209 -22.32 14.72 12.55
N ASN A 210 -22.67 14.08 13.66
CA ASN A 210 -22.73 14.69 14.99
C ASN A 210 -21.90 13.88 15.97
N CYS A 211 -21.26 14.57 16.92
CA CYS A 211 -20.52 13.95 18.01
C CYS A 211 -21.47 13.12 18.88
N GLY A 212 -21.16 11.84 19.11
CA GLY A 212 -21.99 10.94 19.93
C GLY A 212 -22.10 11.32 21.43
N LEU A 213 -21.35 12.31 21.91
CA LEU A 213 -21.39 12.76 23.31
C LEU A 213 -21.97 14.16 23.51
N CYS A 214 -21.57 15.14 22.67
CA CYS A 214 -22.00 16.53 22.83
C CYS A 214 -22.81 17.06 21.65
N GLU A 215 -23.19 16.18 20.72
CA GLU A 215 -24.08 16.42 19.57
C GLU A 215 -23.65 17.48 18.56
N ARG A 216 -22.54 18.17 18.80
CA ARG A 216 -21.99 19.14 17.85
C ARG A 216 -21.71 18.49 16.50
N GLU A 217 -21.87 19.27 15.45
CA GLU A 217 -21.54 18.83 14.10
C GLU A 217 -20.04 18.49 13.98
N VAL A 218 -19.76 17.41 13.25
CA VAL A 218 -18.44 16.89 12.91
C VAL A 218 -18.38 16.54 11.43
N SER A 219 -17.21 16.71 10.84
CA SER A 219 -16.94 16.43 9.44
C SER A 219 -15.87 15.34 9.31
N HIS A 220 -16.16 14.37 8.44
CA HIS A 220 -15.20 13.34 8.04
C HIS A 220 -14.19 13.82 7.00
N ASN A 221 -14.38 15.04 6.49
CA ASN A 221 -13.47 15.74 5.61
C ASN A 221 -12.81 16.90 6.38
N ARG A 222 -11.53 17.13 6.10
CA ARG A 222 -10.78 18.25 6.63
C ARG A 222 -11.29 19.56 6.04
N LYS A 223 -11.52 20.57 6.86
CA LYS A 223 -11.81 21.93 6.36
C LYS A 223 -10.53 22.57 5.83
N GLU A 224 -10.68 23.56 4.96
CA GLU A 224 -9.53 24.34 4.47
C GLU A 224 -8.76 24.97 5.65
N GLY A 225 -7.44 24.89 5.62
CA GLY A 225 -6.56 25.38 6.69
C GLY A 225 -6.47 24.49 7.94
N GLU A 226 -7.35 23.49 8.10
CA GLU A 226 -7.25 22.56 9.23
C GLU A 226 -6.23 21.44 8.94
N LYS A 227 -5.60 20.90 10.00
CA LYS A 227 -4.66 19.76 9.88
C LYS A 227 -5.38 18.41 9.88
N HIS A 228 -6.53 18.31 10.52
CA HIS A 228 -7.25 17.06 10.76
C HIS A 228 -8.76 17.24 10.57
N CYS A 229 -9.47 16.16 10.26
CA CYS A 229 -10.93 16.15 10.27
C CYS A 229 -11.46 16.33 11.70
N SER A 230 -12.64 16.93 11.85
CA SER A 230 -13.26 17.12 13.17
C SER A 230 -13.97 15.87 13.70
N ALA A 231 -14.33 14.92 12.82
CA ALA A 231 -14.84 13.61 13.17
C ALA A 231 -13.69 12.63 13.52
N ILE A 232 -13.70 12.13 14.75
CA ILE A 232 -12.77 11.13 15.27
C ILE A 232 -13.52 9.82 15.49
N ILE A 233 -13.01 8.74 14.92
CA ILE A 233 -13.55 7.39 15.16
C ILE A 233 -13.08 6.94 16.54
N ASP A 234 -14.04 6.74 17.43
CA ASP A 234 -13.81 6.29 18.79
C ASP A 234 -13.89 4.76 18.86
N HIS A 235 -12.96 4.16 19.60
CA HIS A 235 -12.85 2.71 19.73
C HIS A 235 -12.37 2.35 21.13
N ASP A 236 -12.80 1.18 21.60
CA ASP A 236 -12.29 0.63 22.83
C ASP A 236 -10.83 0.17 22.64
N HIS A 237 -9.94 0.57 23.56
CA HIS A 237 -8.52 0.24 23.44
C HIS A 237 -8.18 -1.20 23.90
N ASP A 238 -9.12 -1.87 24.55
CA ASP A 238 -8.95 -3.22 25.09
C ASP A 238 -9.53 -4.26 24.11
N THR A 239 -10.69 -3.98 23.50
CA THR A 239 -11.34 -4.87 22.51
C THR A 239 -11.11 -4.47 21.05
N GLY A 240 -10.76 -3.20 20.77
CA GLY A 240 -10.69 -2.65 19.42
C GLY A 240 -12.05 -2.33 18.80
N GLU A 241 -13.16 -2.57 19.51
CA GLU A 241 -14.52 -2.33 18.99
C GLU A 241 -14.77 -0.84 18.76
N ILE A 242 -15.26 -0.51 17.56
CA ILE A 242 -15.66 0.86 17.23
C ILE A 242 -16.93 1.19 18.02
N ARG A 243 -16.87 2.25 18.83
CA ARG A 243 -17.99 2.71 19.66
C ARG A 243 -18.83 3.79 18.97
N GLY A 244 -18.19 4.63 18.14
CA GLY A 244 -18.88 5.70 17.43
C GLY A 244 -17.97 6.77 16.87
N VAL A 245 -18.52 7.97 16.65
CA VAL A 245 -17.77 9.14 16.16
C VAL A 245 -17.92 10.29 17.16
N LEU A 246 -16.79 10.82 17.61
CA LEU A 246 -16.71 11.94 18.53
C LEU A 246 -16.05 13.15 17.87
N CYS A 247 -16.29 14.33 18.44
CA CYS A 247 -15.44 15.48 18.16
C CYS A 247 -14.09 15.33 18.91
N SER A 248 -13.05 16.03 18.44
CA SER A 248 -11.73 16.01 19.08
C SER A 248 -11.75 16.34 20.58
N ARG A 249 -12.57 17.31 21.01
CA ARG A 249 -12.68 17.70 22.43
C ARG A 249 -13.24 16.56 23.29
N CYS A 250 -14.35 15.95 22.88
CA CYS A 250 -14.96 14.84 23.61
C CYS A 250 -14.04 13.63 23.66
N ASN A 251 -13.35 13.32 22.56
CA ASN A 251 -12.38 12.23 22.51
C ASN A 251 -11.21 12.43 23.49
N ILE A 252 -10.71 13.67 23.61
CA ILE A 252 -9.64 14.00 24.56
C ILE A 252 -10.13 13.90 26.01
N VAL A 253 -11.35 14.37 26.29
CA VAL A 253 -11.96 14.29 27.63
C VAL A 253 -12.17 12.83 28.04
N GLU A 254 -12.73 12.00 27.16
CA GLU A 254 -12.92 10.56 27.39
C GLU A 254 -11.58 9.89 27.75
N GLY A 255 -10.54 10.13 26.94
CA GLY A 255 -9.20 9.57 27.20
C GLY A 255 -8.56 10.11 28.49
N SER A 256 -8.94 11.31 28.94
CA SER A 256 -8.47 11.89 30.21
C SER A 256 -9.18 11.25 31.41
N ILE A 257 -10.49 11.01 31.30
CA ILE A 257 -11.27 10.32 32.33
C ILE A 257 -10.76 8.89 32.52
N LYS A 258 -10.43 8.18 31.43
CA LYS A 258 -9.88 6.81 31.50
C LYS A 258 -8.56 6.71 32.30
N LYS A 259 -7.80 7.80 32.43
CA LYS A 259 -6.53 7.85 33.19
C LYS A 259 -6.71 8.12 34.69
N MET A 260 -7.92 8.37 35.16
CA MET A 260 -8.19 8.66 36.57
C MET A 260 -8.15 7.37 37.41
N PRO A 261 -7.87 7.44 38.73
CA PRO A 261 -7.83 6.27 39.62
C PRO A 261 -9.23 5.71 39.97
N ILE A 262 -10.26 6.11 39.23
CA ILE A 262 -11.65 5.66 39.39
C ILE A 262 -12.21 5.34 38.01
N SER A 263 -13.20 4.45 37.94
CA SER A 263 -13.83 4.10 36.66
C SER A 263 -14.51 5.33 36.02
N PRO A 264 -14.56 5.41 34.67
CA PRO A 264 -15.24 6.51 33.98
C PRO A 264 -16.69 6.73 34.44
N HIS A 265 -17.44 5.64 34.66
CA HIS A 265 -18.81 5.69 35.18
C HIS A 265 -18.88 6.30 36.59
N ALA A 266 -17.94 5.94 37.47
CA ALA A 266 -17.86 6.52 38.80
C ALA A 266 -17.49 8.01 38.76
N TYR A 267 -16.56 8.39 37.87
CA TYR A 267 -16.20 9.79 37.66
C TYR A 267 -17.41 10.62 37.20
N VAL A 268 -18.13 10.17 36.16
CA VAL A 268 -19.32 10.87 35.64
C VAL A 268 -20.39 11.03 36.72
N ARG A 269 -20.68 9.97 37.49
CA ARG A 269 -21.65 10.03 38.59
C ARG A 269 -21.24 11.03 39.67
N ARG A 270 -19.98 11.00 40.10
CA ARG A 270 -19.44 11.93 41.11
C ARG A 270 -19.43 13.37 40.61
N LEU A 271 -19.10 13.58 39.33
CA LEU A 271 -19.12 14.90 38.70
C LEU A 271 -20.55 15.46 38.64
N SER A 272 -21.54 14.68 38.20
CA SER A 272 -22.95 15.10 38.19
C SER A 272 -23.39 15.54 39.58
N ASN A 273 -23.14 14.69 40.59
CA ASN A 273 -23.50 15.01 41.97
C ASN A 273 -22.77 16.25 42.51
N TYR A 274 -21.48 16.43 42.20
CA TYR A 274 -20.70 17.60 42.61
C TYR A 274 -21.23 18.90 41.99
N LEU A 275 -21.67 18.86 40.72
CA LEU A 275 -22.23 20.01 40.02
C LEU A 275 -23.67 20.32 40.46
N GLU A 276 -24.49 19.30 40.71
CA GLU A 276 -25.87 19.44 41.21
C GLU A 276 -25.90 19.89 42.68
N ASN A 277 -24.96 19.39 43.48
CA ASN A 277 -24.83 19.70 44.90
C ASN A 277 -23.45 20.31 45.21
N PRO A 278 -23.14 21.54 44.75
CA PRO A 278 -21.83 22.14 45.00
C PRO A 278 -21.60 22.27 46.51
N PRO A 279 -20.47 21.75 47.04
CA PRO A 279 -20.23 21.71 48.49
C PRO A 279 -20.28 23.09 49.17
N LEU A 280 -20.00 24.13 48.40
CA LEU A 280 -19.92 25.52 48.85
C LEU A 280 -21.11 26.38 48.40
N SER A 281 -22.17 25.78 47.83
CA SER A 281 -23.36 26.49 47.32
C SER A 281 -24.08 27.34 48.38
N LYS A 282 -23.97 26.97 49.67
CA LYS A 282 -24.50 27.73 50.81
C LYS A 282 -23.43 28.50 51.60
N SER A 283 -22.19 28.53 51.12
CA SER A 283 -21.12 29.30 51.77
C SER A 283 -21.23 30.79 51.43
N TRP A 284 -20.79 31.65 52.35
CA TRP A 284 -20.70 33.11 52.18
C TRP A 284 -19.72 33.57 51.08
N MET A 285 -19.13 32.64 50.32
CA MET A 285 -18.15 32.90 49.26
C MET A 285 -18.81 33.06 47.90
N LYS A 286 -19.80 33.96 47.77
CA LYS A 286 -20.26 34.38 46.45
C LYS A 286 -19.26 35.39 45.88
N LYS A 287 -18.70 35.09 44.71
CA LYS A 287 -17.99 36.09 43.90
C LYS A 287 -19.04 37.10 43.41
N ASN A 288 -18.93 38.35 43.85
CA ASN A 288 -19.60 39.49 43.21
C ASN A 288 -19.08 39.68 41.78
#